data_AF-A0A1Y4S4X6-F1
#
_entry.id   AF-A0A1Y4S4X6-F1
#
_cell.length_a   1.000
_cell.length_b   1.000
_cell.length_c   1.000
_cell.angle_alpha   90.00
_cell.angle_beta   90.00
_cell.angle_gamma   90.00
#
_symmetry.space_group_name_H-M   'P 1'
#
loop_
_entity.id
_entity.type
_entity.pdbx_description
1 polymer ?
#
loop_
_entity_poly.entity_id
_entity_poly.type
_entity_poly.pdbx_seq_one_letter_code
_entity_poly.pdbx_strand_id
1 'polypeptide(L)'
;MKLVGIDIGKHKHFVSIVDKLTGEIILQPVAFSNNAQGFEFLISQIALYPVDSVLIGMEDTGHYHFALLRFLLQKNYNVALINPKTTDLNRRMDGGITKNDKLDTLNICDILS
;
A
#
# COMPACT_ATOMS: atom_id res chain seq x y z
N MET A 1 -12.93 -4.44 -7.39
CA MET A 1 -11.62 -3.76 -7.45
C MET A 1 -10.93 -4.00 -6.12
N LYS A 2 -9.64 -4.29 -6.11
CA LYS A 2 -8.85 -4.52 -4.91
C LYS A 2 -8.00 -3.29 -4.63
N LEU A 3 -8.09 -2.77 -3.41
CA LEU A 3 -7.26 -1.67 -2.92
C LEU A 3 -6.05 -2.29 -2.23
N VAL A 4 -4.86 -1.85 -2.61
CA VAL A 4 -3.60 -2.35 -2.06
C VAL A 4 -2.89 -1.18 -1.41
N GLY A 5 -2.85 -1.16 -0.09
CA GLY A 5 -2.18 -0.09 0.65
C GLY A 5 -0.78 -0.50 1.06
N ILE A 6 0.21 0.29 0.67
CA ILE A 6 1.62 0.03 0.93
C ILE A 6 2.21 1.16 1.77
N ASP A 7 2.64 0.80 2.99
CA ASP A 7 3.42 1.69 3.84
C ASP A 7 4.92 1.51 3.55
N ILE A 8 5.59 2.61 3.24
CA ILE A 8 6.96 2.62 2.74
C ILE A 8 7.92 2.89 3.90
N GLY A 9 8.53 1.83 4.43
CA GLY A 9 9.68 1.93 5.31
C GLY A 9 11.04 1.86 4.58
N LYS A 10 12.12 2.24 5.28
CA LYS A 10 13.50 2.25 4.75
C LYS A 10 14.01 0.86 4.35
N HIS A 11 13.75 -0.15 5.18
CA HIS A 11 14.27 -1.52 4.99
C HIS A 11 13.18 -2.53 4.68
N LYS A 12 11.98 -2.31 5.20
CA LYS A 12 10.80 -3.14 5.02
C LYS A 12 9.61 -2.25 4.71
N HIS A 13 8.72 -2.75 3.88
CA HIS A 13 7.43 -2.16 3.58
C HIS A 13 6.35 -3.03 4.21
N PHE A 14 5.19 -2.46 4.47
CA PHE A 14 3.99 -3.23 4.83
C PHE A 14 3.00 -3.15 3.69
N VAL A 15 2.24 -4.23 3.46
CA VAL A 15 1.14 -4.25 2.52
C VAL A 15 -0.12 -4.80 3.17
N SER A 16 -1.25 -4.18 2.84
CA SER A 16 -2.60 -4.71 3.07
C SER A 16 -3.40 -4.74 1.78
N ILE A 17 -4.39 -5.63 1.70
CA ILE A 17 -5.32 -5.71 0.57
C ILE A 17 -6.74 -5.68 1.10
N VAL A 18 -7.56 -4.80 0.55
CA VAL A 18 -8.97 -4.61 0.91
C VAL A 18 -9.83 -4.72 -0.34
N ASP A 19 -11.01 -5.32 -0.23
CA ASP A 19 -12.01 -5.25 -1.28
C ASP A 19 -12.72 -3.90 -1.25
N LYS A 20 -12.68 -3.15 -2.36
CA LYS A 20 -13.30 -1.82 -2.46
C LYS A 20 -14.82 -1.83 -2.21
N LEU A 21 -15.52 -2.90 -2.62
CA LEU A 21 -16.97 -2.96 -2.57
C LEU A 21 -17.47 -3.39 -1.19
N THR A 22 -16.83 -4.38 -0.57
CA THR A 22 -17.28 -4.92 0.73
C THR A 22 -16.57 -4.31 1.92
N GLY A 23 -15.42 -3.65 1.72
CA GLY A 23 -14.55 -3.19 2.80
C GLY A 23 -13.83 -4.33 3.53
N GLU A 24 -13.91 -5.56 3.01
CA GLU A 24 -13.30 -6.73 3.64
C GLU A 24 -11.78 -6.73 3.48
N ILE A 25 -11.07 -6.98 4.58
CA ILE A 25 -9.62 -7.16 4.57
C ILE A 25 -9.29 -8.55 4.02
N ILE A 26 -8.78 -8.58 2.80
CA ILE A 26 -8.35 -9.81 2.10
C ILE A 26 -6.98 -10.24 2.60
N LEU A 27 -6.08 -9.26 2.80
CA LEU A 27 -4.75 -9.48 3.32
C LEU A 27 -4.53 -8.53 4.50
N GLN A 28 -4.36 -9.10 5.67
CA GLN A 28 -3.91 -8.39 6.87
C GLN A 28 -2.51 -7.81 6.64
N PRO A 29 -2.10 -6.75 7.36
CA PRO A 29 -0.80 -6.11 7.16
C PRO A 29 0.38 -7.08 7.27
N VAL A 30 1.08 -7.31 6.15
CA VAL A 30 2.27 -8.18 6.08
C VAL A 30 3.48 -7.37 5.65
N ALA A 31 4.61 -7.61 6.32
CA ALA A 31 5.88 -6.98 5.97
C ALA A 31 6.57 -7.70 4.81
N PHE A 32 7.15 -6.93 3.89
CA PHE A 32 8.04 -7.42 2.84
C PHE A 32 9.29 -6.55 2.74
N SER A 33 10.38 -7.11 2.19
CA SER A 33 11.67 -6.40 2.13
C SER A 33 11.72 -5.44 0.95
N ASN A 34 12.46 -4.32 1.08
CA ASN A 34 12.74 -3.40 -0.02
C ASN A 34 13.83 -3.97 -0.96
N ASN A 35 13.54 -5.08 -1.62
CA ASN A 35 14.41 -5.73 -2.59
C ASN A 35 13.58 -6.54 -3.59
N ALA A 36 14.23 -7.09 -4.62
CA ALA A 36 13.55 -7.87 -5.66
C ALA A 36 12.71 -9.04 -5.09
N GLN A 37 13.20 -9.75 -4.07
CA GLN A 37 12.45 -10.86 -3.45
C GLN A 37 11.16 -10.37 -2.77
N GLY A 38 11.22 -9.24 -2.07
CA GLY A 38 10.03 -8.65 -1.45
C GLY A 38 9.04 -8.11 -2.49
N PHE A 39 9.53 -7.59 -3.62
CA PHE A 39 8.68 -7.12 -4.70
C PHE A 39 7.97 -8.28 -5.40
N GLU A 40 8.67 -9.39 -5.67
CA GLU A 40 8.04 -10.61 -6.20
C GLU A 40 7.03 -11.19 -5.20
N PHE A 41 7.31 -11.12 -3.89
CA PHE A 41 6.32 -11.49 -2.86
C PHE A 41 5.05 -10.64 -2.99
N LEU A 42 5.17 -9.30 -3.10
CA LEU A 42 4.01 -8.43 -3.31
C LEU A 42 3.21 -8.83 -4.55
N ILE A 43 3.89 -9.05 -5.69
CA ILE A 43 3.23 -9.49 -6.93
C ILE A 43 2.49 -10.80 -6.72
N SER A 44 3.08 -11.77 -6.01
CA SER A 44 2.41 -13.04 -5.74
C SER A 44 1.07 -12.89 -5.00
N GLN A 45 0.93 -11.84 -4.17
CA GLN A 45 -0.31 -11.57 -3.44
C GLN A 45 -1.39 -10.94 -4.34
N ILE A 46 -1.00 -10.14 -5.32
CA ILE A 46 -1.93 -9.38 -6.18
C ILE A 46 -2.13 -9.99 -7.58
N ALA A 47 -1.26 -10.91 -8.00
CA ALA A 47 -1.29 -11.57 -9.31
C ALA A 47 -2.53 -12.45 -9.54
N LEU A 48 -3.22 -12.80 -8.47
CA LEU A 48 -4.51 -13.51 -8.51
C LEU A 48 -5.64 -12.65 -9.08
N TYR A 49 -5.43 -11.33 -9.19
CA TYR A 49 -6.42 -10.37 -9.66
C TYR A 49 -5.98 -9.74 -11.00
N PRO A 50 -6.92 -9.42 -11.91
CA PRO A 50 -6.61 -8.65 -13.11
C PRO A 50 -5.94 -7.32 -12.75
N VAL A 51 -4.91 -6.94 -13.51
CA VAL A 51 -4.11 -5.72 -13.27
C VAL A 51 -4.98 -4.47 -13.18
N ASP A 52 -5.94 -4.32 -14.10
CA ASP A 52 -6.88 -3.18 -14.14
C ASP A 52 -7.86 -3.15 -12.96
N SER A 53 -7.99 -4.27 -12.25
CA SER A 53 -8.85 -4.39 -11.07
C SER A 53 -8.11 -4.13 -9.76
N VAL A 54 -6.82 -3.80 -9.81
CA VAL A 54 -5.97 -3.52 -8.66
C VAL A 54 -5.55 -2.05 -8.68
N LEU A 55 -5.83 -1.35 -7.57
CA LEU A 55 -5.35 0.01 -7.33
C LEU A 55 -4.40 0.00 -6.15
N ILE A 56 -3.15 0.39 -6.38
CA ILE A 56 -2.10 0.37 -5.37
C ILE A 56 -1.89 1.80 -4.86
N GLY A 57 -2.08 2.04 -3.56
CA GLY A 57 -1.65 3.28 -2.91
C GLY A 57 -0.34 3.08 -2.19
N MET A 58 0.55 4.05 -2.29
CA MET A 58 1.76 4.12 -1.46
C MET A 58 1.99 5.53 -0.96
N GLU A 59 2.46 5.65 0.29
CA GLU A 59 2.78 6.93 0.88
C GLU A 59 4.15 7.45 0.38
N ASP A 60 4.21 8.72 -0.01
CA ASP A 60 5.43 9.39 -0.45
C ASP A 60 6.32 9.79 0.75
N THR A 61 6.82 8.79 1.48
CA THR A 61 7.74 8.97 2.62
C THR A 61 9.20 9.07 2.17
N GLY A 62 9.47 9.93 1.19
CA GLY A 62 10.81 10.17 0.64
C GLY A 62 11.22 9.14 -0.41
N HIS A 63 12.52 9.04 -0.74
CA HIS A 63 12.97 8.37 -1.97
C HIS A 63 12.87 6.82 -1.99
N TYR A 64 12.45 6.17 -0.90
CA TYR A 64 12.45 4.70 -0.82
C TYR A 64 11.34 4.03 -1.66
N HIS A 65 10.28 4.76 -2.00
CA HIS A 65 9.18 4.24 -2.82
C HIS A 65 9.56 4.10 -4.30
N PHE A 66 10.57 4.81 -4.79
CA PHE A 66 10.90 4.87 -6.23
C PHE A 66 11.20 3.51 -6.85
N ALA A 67 11.94 2.65 -6.14
CA ALA A 67 12.29 1.33 -6.64
C ALA A 67 11.04 0.46 -6.84
N LEU A 68 10.14 0.48 -5.84
CA LEU A 68 8.87 -0.25 -5.88
C LEU A 68 7.91 0.34 -6.92
N LEU A 69 7.76 1.66 -6.95
CA LEU A 69 6.93 2.38 -7.93
C LEU A 69 7.34 2.00 -9.35
N ARG A 70 8.63 2.10 -9.66
CA ARG A 70 9.16 1.76 -10.99
C ARG A 70 8.86 0.30 -11.33
N PHE A 71 9.04 -0.61 -10.39
CA PHE A 71 8.77 -2.03 -10.58
C PHE A 71 7.29 -2.31 -10.87
N LEU A 72 6.37 -1.67 -10.15
CA LEU A 72 4.93 -1.82 -10.34
C LEU A 72 4.45 -1.23 -11.68
N LEU A 73 4.95 -0.05 -12.06
CA LEU A 73 4.64 0.58 -13.34
C LEU A 73 5.13 -0.27 -14.53
N GLN A 74 6.31 -0.91 -14.40
CA GLN A 74 6.83 -1.83 -15.42
C GLN A 74 5.97 -3.10 -15.59
N LYS A 75 5.17 -3.45 -14.57
CA LYS A 75 4.21 -4.56 -14.59
C LYS A 75 2.78 -4.12 -14.92
N ASN A 76 2.63 -2.87 -15.40
CA ASN A 76 1.36 -2.26 -15.81
C ASN A 76 0.33 -2.01 -14.69
N TYR A 77 0.72 -2.03 -13.42
CA TYR A 77 -0.20 -1.72 -12.33
C TYR A 77 -0.49 -0.22 -12.19
N ASN A 78 -1.71 0.10 -11.77
CA ASN A 78 -2.11 1.46 -11.41
C ASN A 78 -1.64 1.78 -9.99
N VAL A 79 -0.81 2.81 -9.87
CA VAL A 79 -0.22 3.25 -8.60
C VAL A 79 -0.60 4.70 -8.31
N ALA A 80 -1.19 4.95 -7.14
CA ALA A 80 -1.48 6.25 -6.58
C ALA A 80 -0.44 6.60 -5.51
N LEU A 81 0.28 7.71 -5.71
CA LEU A 81 1.15 8.28 -4.69
C LEU A 81 0.34 9.17 -3.77
N ILE A 82 0.34 8.86 -2.48
CA ILE A 82 -0.36 9.62 -1.46
C ILE A 82 0.65 10.51 -0.74
N ASN A 83 0.33 11.81 -0.66
CA ASN A 83 1.16 12.74 0.05
C ASN A 83 1.09 12.44 1.55
N PRO A 84 2.22 12.30 2.28
CA PRO A 84 2.22 11.99 3.70
C PRO A 84 1.43 12.99 4.56
N LYS A 85 1.26 14.22 4.08
CA LYS A 85 0.40 15.22 4.73
C LYS A 85 -1.08 14.82 4.76
N THR A 86 -1.55 14.07 3.76
CA THR A 86 -2.93 13.59 3.66
C THR A 86 -3.18 12.43 4.63
N THR A 87 -2.22 11.51 4.75
CA THR A 87 -2.24 10.42 5.74
C THR A 87 -2.20 10.95 7.17
N ASP A 88 -1.36 11.96 7.45
CA ASP A 88 -1.30 12.61 8.78
C ASP A 88 -2.60 13.34 9.15
N LEU A 89 -3.31 13.92 8.19
CA LEU A 89 -4.60 14.59 8.42
C LEU A 89 -5.69 13.56 8.76
N ASN A 90 -5.80 12.47 7.99
CA ASN A 90 -6.78 11.41 8.27
C ASN A 90 -6.49 10.71 9.61
N ARG A 91 -5.23 10.44 9.93
CA ARG A 91 -4.81 9.89 11.23
C ARG A 91 -5.24 10.79 12.41
N ARG A 92 -5.16 12.12 12.25
CA ARG A 92 -5.62 13.07 13.29
C ARG A 92 -7.14 13.09 13.41
N MET A 93 -7.86 12.86 12.32
CA MET A 93 -9.32 12.76 12.34
C MET A 93 -9.81 11.49 13.04
N ASP A 94 -9.10 10.37 12.90
CA ASP A 94 -9.41 9.09 13.58
C ASP A 94 -8.89 8.98 15.03
N GLY A 95 -8.27 10.04 15.58
CA GLY A 95 -7.83 10.07 16.98
C GLY A 95 -6.60 9.21 17.31
N GLY A 96 -5.91 8.66 16.30
CA GLY A 96 -4.70 7.84 16.46
C GLY A 96 -3.44 8.68 16.68
N ILE A 97 -2.97 8.79 17.92
CA ILE A 97 -1.74 9.53 18.27
C ILE A 97 -0.47 8.71 17.99
N THR A 98 -0.59 7.40 17.76
CA THR A 98 0.54 6.46 17.67
C THR A 98 0.80 5.98 16.24
N LYS A 99 2.05 6.12 15.78
CA LYS A 99 2.55 5.45 14.57
C LYS A 99 2.37 3.94 14.71
N ASN A 100 1.55 3.34 13.87
CA ASN A 100 1.43 1.89 13.78
C ASN A 100 1.49 1.51 12.31
N ASP A 101 2.68 1.11 11.87
CA ASP A 101 2.99 0.77 10.47
C ASP A 101 2.01 -0.28 9.88
N LYS A 102 1.37 -1.09 10.73
CA LYS A 102 0.33 -2.05 10.33
C LYS A 102 -1.03 -1.40 10.06
N LEU A 103 -1.39 -0.36 10.80
CA LEU A 103 -2.66 0.34 10.58
C LEU A 103 -2.54 1.35 9.42
N ASP A 104 -1.33 1.82 9.14
CA ASP A 104 -1.10 2.79 8.05
C ASP A 104 -1.41 2.23 6.67
N THR A 105 -1.15 0.95 6.43
CA THR A 105 -1.54 0.30 5.17
C THR A 105 -3.05 0.24 4.99
N LEU A 106 -3.83 0.06 6.07
CA LEU A 106 -5.29 0.09 6.01
C LEU A 106 -5.82 1.51 5.80
N ASN A 107 -5.24 2.51 6.48
CA ASN A 107 -5.57 3.93 6.24
C ASN A 107 -5.32 4.33 4.79
N ILE A 108 -4.25 3.83 4.17
CA ILE A 108 -3.99 4.04 2.74
C ILE A 108 -5.11 3.44 1.89
N CYS A 109 -5.58 2.24 2.20
CA CYS A 109 -6.74 1.67 1.50
C CYS A 109 -7.99 2.55 1.67
N ASP A 110 -8.26 3.06 2.87
CA ASP A 110 -9.40 3.92 3.13
C ASP A 110 -9.34 5.25 2.36
N ILE A 111 -8.14 5.83 2.19
CA ILE A 111 -7.92 7.03 1.37
C ILE A 111 -8.24 6.79 -0.12
N LEU A 112 -8.06 5.56 -0.61
CA LEU A 112 -8.30 5.18 -2.01
C LEU A 112 -9.76 4.76 -2.31
N SER A 113 -10.57 4.58 -1.27
CA SER A 113 -11.95 4.10 -1.34
C SER A 113 -12.84 5.05 -2.14
#